data_AF-A0AAN6WFI2-F1
#
_entry.id   AF-A0AAN6WFI2-F1
#
_cell.length_a   1.000
_cell.length_b   1.000
_cell.length_c   1.000
_cell.angle_alpha   90.00
_cell.angle_beta   90.00
_cell.angle_gamma   90.00
#
_symmetry.space_group_name_H-M   'P 1'
#
loop_
_entity.id
_entity.type
_entity.pdbx_description
1 polymer ?
#
loop_
_entity_poly.entity_id
_entity_poly.type
_entity_poly.pdbx_seq_one_letter_code
_entity_poly.pdbx_strand_id
1 'polypeptide(L)'
;MTFTHAPTRLTLLWLAFSLPAVAWDFFYVIFRPHTMPGGSMHWPVWVPYALYGEVDQNYGWKQWNAGNGFTAAQSWMNLIETAMYLVYAGIWWANKDPVTGEIKGERAALAVLTGFAAGVMTESKTVLYWLNEACSGFENIGQNDLFRLVVVWVIPNGLWLVFPATEFIYGFGKEILEGLAGTKAKEKPTYNEVVRNEGGKKEL
;
A
#
# COMPACT_ATOMS: atom_id res chain seq x y z
N MET A 1 19.10 4.35 -21.69
CA MET A 1 17.94 3.45 -21.56
C MET A 1 16.82 4.28 -20.96
N THR A 2 15.61 4.22 -21.51
CA THR A 2 14.47 5.00 -21.01
C THR A 2 13.83 4.25 -19.85
N PHE A 3 13.56 4.90 -18.72
CA PHE A 3 12.88 4.29 -17.57
C PHE A 3 11.51 3.74 -18.01
N THR A 4 11.18 2.52 -17.63
CA THR A 4 9.92 1.86 -18.01
C THR A 4 9.27 1.23 -16.79
N HIS A 5 7.95 1.28 -16.70
CA HIS A 5 7.19 0.68 -15.62
C HIS A 5 5.93 0.01 -16.17
N ALA A 6 5.57 -1.14 -15.59
CA ALA A 6 4.27 -1.76 -15.77
C ALA A 6 3.82 -2.35 -14.42
N PRO A 7 2.62 -2.00 -13.90
CA PRO A 7 2.10 -2.61 -12.69
C PRO A 7 1.96 -4.11 -12.85
N THR A 8 2.24 -4.84 -11.78
CA THR A 8 1.92 -6.26 -11.73
C THR A 8 0.40 -6.43 -11.71
N ARG A 9 -0.07 -7.63 -12.08
CA ARG A 9 -1.49 -7.98 -11.90
C ARG A 9 -1.92 -7.86 -10.44
N LEU A 10 -1.00 -8.17 -9.53
CA LEU A 10 -1.23 -8.11 -8.10
C LEU A 10 -1.43 -6.65 -7.65
N THR A 11 -0.60 -5.71 -8.12
CA THR A 11 -0.78 -4.26 -7.91
C THR A 11 -2.16 -3.79 -8.39
N LEU A 12 -2.58 -4.21 -9.59
CA LEU A 12 -3.89 -3.81 -10.14
C LEU A 12 -5.07 -4.38 -9.33
N LEU A 13 -4.98 -5.65 -8.92
CA LEU A 13 -5.98 -6.28 -8.06
C LEU A 13 -6.08 -5.58 -6.71
N TRP A 14 -4.94 -5.18 -6.14
CA TRP A 14 -4.92 -4.40 -4.93
C TRP A 14 -5.59 -3.06 -5.09
N LEU A 15 -5.27 -2.28 -6.11
CA LEU A 15 -5.92 -0.99 -6.34
C LEU A 15 -7.44 -1.14 -6.52
N ALA A 16 -7.87 -2.18 -7.24
CA ALA A 16 -9.29 -2.48 -7.43
C ALA A 16 -10.00 -2.84 -6.11
N PHE A 17 -9.30 -3.47 -5.16
CA PHE A 17 -9.84 -3.88 -3.88
C PHE A 17 -9.72 -2.80 -2.79
N SER A 18 -8.54 -2.20 -2.66
CA SER A 18 -8.19 -1.26 -1.59
C SER A 18 -8.89 0.07 -1.75
N LEU A 19 -9.05 0.60 -2.97
CA LEU A 19 -9.71 1.90 -3.17
C LEU A 19 -11.17 1.88 -2.70
N PRO A 20 -12.02 0.90 -3.09
CA PRO A 20 -13.36 0.78 -2.52
C PRO A 20 -13.37 0.47 -1.03
N ALA A 21 -12.50 -0.43 -0.56
CA ALA A 21 -12.47 -0.83 0.85
C ALA A 21 -12.09 0.33 1.78
N VAL A 22 -11.09 1.12 1.40
CA VAL A 22 -10.62 2.27 2.17
C VAL A 22 -11.59 3.45 2.06
N ALA A 23 -12.22 3.67 0.90
CA ALA A 23 -13.30 4.66 0.79
C ALA A 23 -14.50 4.27 1.67
N TRP A 24 -14.84 2.98 1.71
CA TRP A 24 -15.88 2.45 2.59
C TRP A 24 -15.49 2.73 4.06
N ASP A 25 -14.31 2.32 4.51
CA ASP A 25 -13.79 2.65 5.84
C ASP A 25 -13.85 4.15 6.18
N PHE A 26 -13.36 5.01 5.29
CA PHE A 26 -13.36 6.45 5.49
C PHE A 26 -14.77 6.99 5.78
N PHE A 27 -15.74 6.66 4.93
CA PHE A 27 -17.12 7.11 5.11
C PHE A 27 -17.79 6.50 6.34
N TYR A 28 -17.44 5.27 6.73
CA TYR A 28 -17.88 4.73 8.02
C TYR A 28 -17.42 5.64 9.16
N VAL A 29 -16.14 6.04 9.19
CA VAL A 29 -15.57 6.79 10.32
C VAL A 29 -16.04 8.24 10.39
N ILE A 30 -16.06 8.96 9.26
CA ILE A 30 -16.37 10.40 9.30
C ILE A 30 -17.85 10.70 9.55
N PHE A 31 -18.73 9.75 9.25
CA PHE A 31 -20.17 9.89 9.46
C PHE A 31 -20.67 9.23 10.75
N ARG A 32 -19.76 8.82 11.65
CA ARG A 32 -20.15 8.40 13.01
C ARG A 32 -20.85 9.58 13.72
N PRO A 33 -21.92 9.33 14.49
CA PRO A 33 -22.44 8.01 14.87
C PRO A 33 -23.50 7.44 13.90
N HIS A 34 -23.90 8.15 12.84
CA HIS A 34 -24.99 7.72 11.95
C HIS A 34 -24.71 6.39 11.24
N THR A 35 -23.44 6.07 11.01
CA THR A 35 -22.97 4.81 10.41
C THR A 35 -22.76 3.69 11.43
N MET A 36 -22.70 4.00 12.73
CA MET A 36 -22.50 3.02 13.81
C MET A 36 -23.80 2.24 14.11
N PRO A 37 -23.74 1.05 14.75
CA PRO A 37 -24.92 0.29 15.13
C PRO A 37 -25.96 1.15 15.87
N GLY A 38 -27.20 1.17 15.36
CA GLY A 38 -28.29 2.03 15.84
C GLY A 38 -28.42 3.39 15.14
N GLY A 39 -27.46 3.77 14.29
CA GLY A 39 -27.49 4.98 13.48
C GLY A 39 -28.34 4.86 12.21
N SER A 40 -28.82 5.99 11.70
CA SER A 40 -29.74 6.07 10.56
C SER A 40 -29.15 5.60 9.23
N MET A 41 -27.83 5.61 9.08
CA MET A 41 -27.13 5.18 7.87
C MET A 41 -26.52 3.77 8.00
N HIS A 42 -26.58 3.16 9.18
CA HIS A 42 -25.91 1.88 9.45
C HIS A 42 -26.39 0.75 8.52
N TRP A 43 -27.72 0.64 8.35
CA TRP A 43 -28.32 -0.29 7.41
C TRP A 43 -28.49 0.38 6.03
N PRO A 44 -28.21 -0.32 4.91
CA PRO A 44 -27.66 -1.68 4.81
C PRO A 44 -26.13 -1.74 4.66
N VAL A 45 -25.47 -0.59 4.47
CA VAL A 45 -24.09 -0.53 3.94
C VAL A 45 -23.02 -0.79 5.01
N TRP A 46 -23.26 -0.41 6.26
CA TRP A 46 -22.27 -0.45 7.34
C TRP A 46 -22.49 -1.58 8.35
N VAL A 47 -23.43 -2.49 8.07
CA VAL A 47 -23.78 -3.61 8.94
C VAL A 47 -22.56 -4.43 9.40
N PRO A 48 -21.56 -4.75 8.54
CA PRO A 48 -20.40 -5.51 8.99
C PRO A 48 -19.58 -4.80 10.09
N TYR A 49 -19.66 -3.46 10.18
CA TYR A 49 -18.97 -2.72 11.23
C TYR A 49 -19.56 -2.93 12.62
N ALA A 50 -20.74 -3.54 12.76
CA ALA A 50 -21.23 -3.99 14.06
C ALA A 50 -20.27 -5.02 14.68
N LEU A 51 -19.96 -6.09 13.92
CA LEU A 51 -19.00 -7.10 14.34
C LEU A 51 -17.59 -6.51 14.43
N TYR A 52 -17.17 -5.71 13.44
CA TYR A 52 -15.83 -5.15 13.45
C TYR A 52 -15.59 -4.24 14.66
N GLY A 53 -16.55 -3.39 15.03
CA GLY A 53 -16.45 -2.52 16.21
C GLY A 53 -16.53 -3.23 17.55
N GLU A 54 -17.03 -4.48 17.60
CA GLU A 54 -16.94 -5.36 18.78
C GLU A 54 -15.55 -5.96 18.91
N VAL A 55 -14.95 -6.37 17.78
CA VAL A 55 -13.60 -6.96 17.75
C VAL A 55 -12.55 -5.89 17.97
N ASP A 56 -12.59 -4.81 17.22
CA ASP A 56 -11.72 -3.65 17.40
C ASP A 56 -12.52 -2.46 17.93
N GLN A 57 -12.34 -2.21 19.21
CA GLN A 57 -13.07 -1.15 19.89
C GLN A 57 -12.65 0.27 19.45
N ASN A 58 -11.57 0.44 18.68
CA ASN A 58 -11.26 1.70 17.97
C ASN A 58 -12.36 2.07 16.97
N TYR A 59 -13.10 1.08 16.46
CA TYR A 59 -14.24 1.28 15.57
C TYR A 59 -15.58 1.31 16.31
N GLY A 60 -15.61 0.92 17.58
CA GLY A 60 -16.82 0.78 18.37
C GLY A 60 -17.20 2.00 19.22
N TRP A 61 -18.32 1.83 19.95
CA TRP A 61 -18.86 2.84 20.85
C TRP A 61 -17.93 3.22 22.00
N LYS A 62 -17.05 2.30 22.44
CA LYS A 62 -16.07 2.56 23.52
C LYS A 62 -15.22 3.78 23.19
N GLN A 63 -14.50 3.75 22.06
CA GLN A 63 -13.57 4.83 21.72
C GLN A 63 -14.29 6.08 21.20
N TRP A 64 -15.47 5.93 20.58
CA TRP A 64 -16.32 7.07 20.24
C TRP A 64 -16.75 7.85 21.49
N ASN A 65 -17.28 7.17 22.51
CA ASN A 65 -17.73 7.81 23.75
C ASN A 65 -16.57 8.36 24.59
N ALA A 66 -15.37 7.78 24.47
CA ALA A 66 -14.15 8.29 25.08
C ALA A 66 -13.61 9.56 24.39
N GLY A 67 -14.17 9.96 23.23
CA GLY A 67 -13.67 11.10 22.46
C GLY A 67 -12.26 10.86 21.88
N ASN A 68 -11.90 9.60 21.64
CA ASN A 68 -10.57 9.26 21.12
C ASN A 68 -10.46 9.57 19.62
N GLY A 69 -9.56 10.49 19.27
CA GLY A 69 -9.37 10.94 17.89
C GLY A 69 -8.56 10.00 16.99
N PHE A 70 -7.99 8.91 17.53
CA PHE A 70 -7.04 8.07 16.81
C PHE A 70 -7.61 7.47 15.51
N THR A 71 -8.78 6.83 15.58
CA THR A 71 -9.43 6.21 14.41
C THR A 71 -9.78 7.26 13.34
N ALA A 72 -10.27 8.43 13.75
CA ALA A 72 -10.57 9.51 12.82
C ALA A 72 -9.31 10.05 12.14
N ALA A 73 -8.20 10.20 12.89
CA ALA A 73 -6.92 10.59 12.33
C ALA A 73 -6.39 9.57 11.31
N GLN A 74 -6.48 8.27 11.62
CA GLN A 74 -6.15 7.19 10.69
C GLN A 74 -7.00 7.28 9.39
N SER A 75 -8.30 7.53 9.50
CA SER A 75 -9.17 7.68 8.32
C SER A 75 -8.82 8.92 7.48
N TRP A 76 -8.37 10.02 8.07
CA TRP A 76 -7.87 11.15 7.27
C TRP A 76 -6.59 10.81 6.51
N MET A 77 -5.70 10.00 7.10
CA MET A 77 -4.53 9.48 6.37
C MET A 77 -4.95 8.53 5.24
N ASN A 78 -5.99 7.72 5.43
CA ASN A 78 -6.59 6.87 4.40
C ASN A 78 -7.03 7.67 3.17
N LEU A 79 -7.58 8.87 3.34
CA LEU A 79 -7.99 9.74 2.23
C LEU A 79 -6.79 10.20 1.39
N ILE A 80 -5.69 10.61 2.04
CA ILE A 80 -4.47 11.07 1.36
C ILE A 80 -3.83 9.90 0.59
N GLU A 81 -3.69 8.74 1.22
CA GLU A 81 -3.22 7.53 0.56
C GLU A 81 -4.07 7.17 -0.66
N THR A 82 -5.40 7.19 -0.50
CA THR A 82 -6.34 6.89 -1.58
C THR A 82 -6.13 7.84 -2.76
N ALA A 83 -5.93 9.13 -2.49
CA ALA A 83 -5.61 10.11 -3.52
C ALA A 83 -4.29 9.78 -4.25
N MET A 84 -3.25 9.36 -3.53
CA MET A 84 -1.98 8.96 -4.14
C MET A 84 -2.12 7.71 -5.02
N TYR A 85 -2.85 6.69 -4.57
CA TYR A 85 -3.14 5.52 -5.39
C TYR A 85 -3.96 5.86 -6.64
N LEU A 86 -4.93 6.78 -6.54
CA LEU A 86 -5.67 7.28 -7.69
C LEU A 86 -4.79 8.06 -8.67
N VAL A 87 -3.86 8.88 -8.18
CA VAL A 87 -2.87 9.57 -9.02
C VAL A 87 -1.97 8.56 -9.73
N TYR A 88 -1.44 7.56 -9.02
CA TYR A 88 -0.67 6.48 -9.62
C TYR A 88 -1.47 5.76 -10.73
N ALA A 89 -2.68 5.31 -10.41
CA ALA A 89 -3.55 4.60 -11.35
C ALA A 89 -3.91 5.47 -12.57
N GLY A 90 -4.17 6.76 -12.34
CA GLY A 90 -4.47 7.73 -13.40
C GLY A 90 -3.29 7.99 -14.33
N ILE A 91 -2.07 8.13 -13.79
CA ILE A 91 -0.85 8.27 -14.60
C ILE A 91 -0.65 7.01 -15.45
N TRP A 92 -0.74 5.82 -14.85
CA TRP A 92 -0.60 4.57 -15.59
C TRP A 92 -1.67 4.43 -16.68
N TRP A 93 -2.95 4.59 -16.33
CA TRP A 93 -4.06 4.40 -17.26
C TRP A 93 -3.99 5.34 -18.46
N ALA A 94 -3.63 6.60 -18.23
CA ALA A 94 -3.58 7.63 -19.28
C ALA A 94 -2.37 7.49 -20.23
N ASN A 95 -1.29 6.82 -19.81
CA ASN A 95 -0.03 6.81 -20.54
C ASN A 95 0.40 5.41 -21.00
N LYS A 96 -0.30 4.34 -20.59
CA LYS A 96 0.10 2.97 -20.89
C LYS A 96 0.02 2.67 -22.39
N ASP A 97 1.02 1.95 -22.87
CA ASP A 97 0.96 1.30 -24.17
C ASP A 97 -0.24 0.32 -24.19
N PRO A 98 -1.14 0.39 -25.20
CA PRO A 98 -2.33 -0.46 -25.23
C PRO A 98 -2.03 -1.96 -25.35
N VAL A 99 -0.86 -2.32 -25.88
CA VAL A 99 -0.45 -3.71 -26.13
C VAL A 99 0.35 -4.25 -24.95
N THR A 100 1.37 -3.52 -24.50
CA THR A 100 2.29 -4.00 -23.45
C THR A 100 1.85 -3.62 -22.04
N GLY A 101 1.03 -2.58 -21.88
CA GLY A 101 0.66 -2.02 -20.58
C GLY A 101 1.76 -1.20 -19.91
N GLU A 102 2.89 -0.98 -20.59
CA GLU A 102 4.03 -0.22 -20.09
C GLU A 102 3.83 1.29 -20.22
N ILE A 103 4.33 2.03 -19.24
CA ILE A 103 4.57 3.47 -19.33
C ILE A 103 6.08 3.73 -19.37
N LYS A 104 6.51 4.83 -20.00
CA LYS A 104 7.93 5.14 -20.22
C LYS A 104 8.30 6.57 -19.82
N GLY A 105 9.59 6.79 -19.58
CA GLY A 105 10.18 8.11 -19.32
C GLY A 105 9.75 8.73 -18.00
N GLU A 106 9.59 10.05 -17.98
CA GLU A 106 9.24 10.82 -16.78
C GLU A 106 7.91 10.38 -16.14
N ARG A 107 6.91 10.05 -16.97
CA ARG A 107 5.61 9.57 -16.47
C ARG A 107 5.73 8.25 -15.72
N ALA A 108 6.59 7.35 -16.19
CA ALA A 108 6.90 6.11 -15.50
C ALA A 108 7.59 6.36 -14.16
N ALA A 109 8.62 7.22 -14.15
CA ALA A 109 9.31 7.58 -12.92
C ALA A 109 8.37 8.23 -11.89
N LEU A 110 7.48 9.14 -12.32
CA LEU A 110 6.50 9.79 -11.47
C LEU A 110 5.48 8.80 -10.89
N ALA A 111 4.99 7.86 -11.70
CA ALA A 111 4.08 6.83 -11.23
C ALA A 111 4.77 5.96 -10.16
N VAL A 112 5.94 5.41 -10.46
CA VAL A 112 6.70 4.55 -9.53
C VAL A 112 7.00 5.29 -8.23
N LEU A 113 7.44 6.56 -8.30
CA LEU A 113 7.69 7.37 -7.11
C LEU A 113 6.41 7.60 -6.28
N THR A 114 5.29 7.91 -6.93
CA THR A 114 4.00 8.13 -6.26
C THR A 114 3.52 6.86 -5.57
N GLY A 115 3.59 5.72 -6.26
CA GLY A 115 3.20 4.43 -5.72
C GLY A 115 4.10 3.98 -4.57
N PHE A 116 5.42 4.19 -4.66
CA PHE A 116 6.36 3.92 -3.57
C PHE A 116 6.00 4.73 -2.32
N ALA A 117 5.78 6.05 -2.47
CA ALA A 117 5.41 6.91 -1.37
C ALA A 117 4.04 6.54 -0.77
N ALA A 118 3.07 6.13 -1.60
CA ALA A 118 1.79 5.62 -1.14
C ALA A 118 1.96 4.34 -0.30
N GLY A 119 2.79 3.40 -0.77
CA GLY A 119 3.10 2.18 -0.03
C GLY A 119 3.73 2.44 1.34
N VAL A 120 4.70 3.36 1.42
CA VAL A 120 5.31 3.78 2.70
C VAL A 120 4.27 4.39 3.64
N MET A 121 3.34 5.21 3.13
CA MET A 121 2.26 5.79 3.92
C MET A 121 1.32 4.71 4.46
N THR A 122 0.92 3.74 3.63
CA THR A 122 0.07 2.61 4.03
C THR A 122 0.72 1.76 5.10
N GLU A 123 1.99 1.43 4.95
CA GLU A 123 2.69 0.63 5.95
C GLU A 123 2.89 1.43 7.25
N SER A 124 3.32 2.68 7.17
CA SER A 124 3.61 3.51 8.36
C SER A 124 2.39 3.70 9.26
N LYS A 125 1.22 3.99 8.68
CA LYS A 125 -0.03 4.16 9.45
C LYS A 125 -0.47 2.83 10.08
N THR A 126 -0.29 1.71 9.36
CA THR A 126 -0.69 0.38 9.83
C THR A 126 0.24 -0.10 10.93
N VAL A 127 1.55 0.14 10.81
CA VAL A 127 2.52 -0.09 11.89
C VAL A 127 2.15 0.74 13.11
N LEU A 128 1.82 2.03 12.93
CA LEU A 128 1.37 2.88 14.04
C LEU A 128 0.11 2.32 14.71
N TYR A 129 -0.84 1.81 13.93
CA TYR A 129 -2.06 1.17 14.44
C TYR A 129 -1.76 -0.05 15.32
N TRP A 130 -0.85 -0.94 14.89
CA TRP A 130 -0.41 -2.08 15.70
C TRP A 130 0.37 -1.67 16.95
N LEU A 131 1.28 -0.71 16.81
CA LEU A 131 2.07 -0.19 17.93
C LEU A 131 1.18 0.52 18.95
N ASN A 132 0.14 1.22 18.52
CA ASN A 132 -0.80 1.86 19.42
C ASN A 132 -1.49 0.83 20.32
N GLU A 133 -1.90 -0.33 19.77
CA GLU A 133 -2.45 -1.43 20.58
C GLU A 133 -1.39 -2.02 21.53
N ALA A 134 -0.18 -2.29 21.06
CA ALA A 134 0.88 -2.80 21.93
C ALA A 134 1.20 -1.83 23.08
N CYS A 135 1.26 -0.52 22.81
CA CYS A 135 1.55 0.52 23.78
C CYS A 135 0.38 0.85 24.72
N SER A 136 -0.86 0.51 24.34
CA SER A 136 -2.06 0.67 25.19
C SER A 136 -2.40 -0.59 25.99
N GLY A 137 -1.56 -1.64 25.93
CA GLY A 137 -1.83 -2.91 26.60
C GLY A 137 -2.95 -3.71 25.92
N PHE A 138 -3.08 -3.57 24.60
CA PHE A 138 -4.11 -4.17 23.75
C PHE A 138 -5.52 -3.79 24.19
N GLU A 139 -5.71 -2.55 24.62
CA GLU A 139 -6.97 -2.08 25.22
C GLU A 139 -8.19 -2.30 24.30
N ASN A 140 -8.03 -2.25 22.97
CA ASN A 140 -9.17 -2.30 22.06
C ASN A 140 -9.44 -3.69 21.47
N ILE A 141 -8.48 -4.60 21.59
CA ILE A 141 -8.54 -5.93 20.96
C ILE A 141 -8.31 -7.08 21.94
N GLY A 142 -7.83 -6.82 23.15
CA GLY A 142 -7.45 -7.83 24.15
C GLY A 142 -8.62 -8.63 24.72
N GLN A 143 -9.85 -8.13 24.57
CA GLN A 143 -11.07 -8.81 25.00
C GLN A 143 -11.48 -9.99 24.09
N ASN A 144 -10.87 -10.13 22.91
CA ASN A 144 -11.27 -11.14 21.93
C ASN A 144 -10.73 -12.53 22.26
N ASP A 145 -11.49 -13.56 21.88
CA ASP A 145 -10.91 -14.89 21.72
C ASP A 145 -9.91 -14.92 20.55
N LEU A 146 -9.00 -15.89 20.59
CA LEU A 146 -7.91 -16.00 19.62
C LEU A 146 -8.41 -16.10 18.17
N PHE A 147 -9.53 -16.78 17.93
CA PHE A 147 -10.05 -16.94 16.57
C PHE A 147 -10.54 -15.62 16.01
N ARG A 148 -11.38 -14.88 16.76
CA ARG A 148 -11.84 -13.55 16.35
C ARG A 148 -10.69 -12.59 16.13
N LEU A 149 -9.74 -12.55 17.07
CA LEU A 149 -8.55 -11.71 16.98
C LEU A 149 -7.77 -12.02 15.69
N VAL A 150 -7.50 -13.29 15.41
CA VAL A 150 -6.67 -13.65 14.25
C VAL A 150 -7.40 -13.38 12.93
N VAL A 151 -8.66 -13.81 12.81
CA VAL A 151 -9.38 -13.79 11.54
C VAL A 151 -9.89 -12.39 11.18
N VAL A 152 -10.36 -11.63 12.16
CA VAL A 152 -11.00 -10.32 11.92
C VAL A 152 -10.02 -9.16 12.08
N TRP A 153 -8.96 -9.32 12.89
CA TRP A 153 -8.01 -8.24 13.15
C TRP A 153 -6.62 -8.52 12.55
N VAL A 154 -5.96 -9.62 12.90
CA VAL A 154 -4.57 -9.89 12.47
C VAL A 154 -4.46 -10.06 10.95
N ILE A 155 -5.26 -10.93 10.35
CA ILE A 155 -5.14 -11.24 8.92
C ILE A 155 -5.48 -10.01 8.05
N PRO A 156 -6.60 -9.29 8.28
CA PRO A 156 -6.91 -8.11 7.47
C PRO A 156 -5.87 -7.01 7.63
N ASN A 157 -5.49 -6.64 8.85
CA ASN A 157 -4.49 -5.59 9.05
C ASN A 157 -3.08 -6.02 8.58
N GLY A 158 -2.74 -7.31 8.74
CA GLY A 158 -1.48 -7.87 8.25
C GLY A 158 -1.36 -7.83 6.73
N LEU A 159 -2.47 -7.96 6.00
CA LEU A 159 -2.49 -7.79 4.54
C LEU A 159 -2.09 -6.36 4.14
N TRP A 160 -2.48 -5.34 4.90
CA TRP A 160 -2.08 -3.93 4.71
C TRP A 160 -0.63 -3.64 5.12
N LEU A 161 0.09 -4.60 5.73
CA LEU A 161 1.53 -4.51 5.94
C LEU A 161 2.29 -5.22 4.81
N VAL A 162 1.94 -6.49 4.57
CA VAL A 162 2.67 -7.34 3.63
C VAL A 162 2.56 -6.81 2.20
N PHE A 163 1.35 -6.45 1.77
CA PHE A 163 1.16 -6.05 0.38
C PHE A 163 1.90 -4.75 0.02
N PRO A 164 1.77 -3.64 0.80
CA PRO A 164 2.53 -2.42 0.52
C PRO A 164 4.05 -2.64 0.57
N ALA A 165 4.52 -3.44 1.52
CA ALA A 165 5.93 -3.77 1.64
C ALA A 165 6.48 -4.48 0.39
N THR A 166 5.75 -5.48 -0.14
CA THR A 166 6.26 -6.29 -1.27
C THR A 166 6.08 -5.62 -2.62
N GLU A 167 4.90 -5.08 -2.91
CA GLU A 167 4.56 -4.60 -4.26
C GLU A 167 4.98 -3.16 -4.49
N PHE A 168 4.72 -2.28 -3.51
CA PHE A 168 5.00 -0.85 -3.66
C PHE A 168 6.39 -0.50 -3.16
N ILE A 169 6.75 -0.84 -1.92
CA ILE A 169 8.03 -0.41 -1.34
C ILE A 169 9.18 -1.18 -1.97
N TYR A 170 9.15 -2.51 -1.90
CA TYR A 170 10.21 -3.34 -2.47
C TYR A 170 10.16 -3.32 -4.01
N GLY A 171 9.00 -3.60 -4.61
CA GLY A 171 8.83 -3.64 -6.06
C GLY A 171 9.22 -2.33 -6.74
N PHE A 172 8.57 -1.22 -6.38
CA PHE A 172 8.85 0.07 -7.02
C PHE A 172 10.18 0.67 -6.54
N GLY A 173 10.60 0.39 -5.30
CA GLY A 173 11.94 0.76 -4.82
C GLY A 173 13.06 0.13 -5.64
N LYS A 174 12.90 -1.14 -6.05
CA LYS A 174 13.84 -1.81 -6.94
C LYS A 174 13.90 -1.12 -8.32
N GLU A 175 12.75 -0.79 -8.91
CA GLU A 175 12.71 -0.05 -10.18
C GLU A 175 13.39 1.33 -10.07
N ILE A 176 13.15 2.06 -8.96
CA ILE A 176 13.83 3.34 -8.67
C ILE A 176 15.34 3.14 -8.62
N LEU A 177 15.82 2.13 -7.89
CA LEU A 177 17.26 1.83 -7.79
C LEU A 177 17.88 1.46 -9.13
N GLU A 178 17.21 0.65 -9.95
CA GLU A 178 17.67 0.28 -11.29
C GLU A 178 17.73 1.48 -12.23
N GLY A 179 16.77 2.39 -12.13
CA GLY A 179 16.76 3.65 -12.86
C GLY A 179 17.90 4.59 -12.44
N LEU A 180 18.17 4.72 -11.15
CA LEU A 180 19.19 5.61 -10.59
C LEU A 180 20.61 5.10 -10.76
N ALA A 181 20.84 3.80 -10.57
CA ALA A 181 22.16 3.20 -10.75
C ALA A 181 22.65 3.33 -12.21
N GLY A 182 21.71 3.55 -13.15
CA GLY A 182 21.85 3.11 -14.52
C GLY A 182 22.01 1.59 -14.53
N THR A 183 21.49 0.88 -15.52
CA THR A 183 21.99 -0.48 -15.78
C THR A 183 23.52 -0.38 -15.75
N LYS A 184 24.18 -1.05 -14.79
CA LYS A 184 25.66 -1.06 -14.66
C LYS A 184 26.19 -1.01 -16.07
N ALA A 185 26.78 0.11 -16.47
CA ALA A 185 27.44 0.16 -17.75
C ALA A 185 28.34 -1.07 -17.72
N LYS A 186 28.14 -2.03 -18.63
CA LYS A 186 29.16 -3.06 -18.84
C LYS A 186 30.43 -2.23 -19.00
N GLU A 187 31.33 -2.30 -18.01
CA GLU A 187 32.59 -1.59 -18.10
C GLU A 187 33.12 -1.91 -19.49
N LYS A 188 33.39 -0.87 -20.29
CA LYS A 188 34.03 -1.10 -21.58
C LYS A 188 35.27 -1.93 -21.23
N PRO A 189 35.46 -3.11 -21.86
CA PRO A 189 36.60 -3.94 -21.55
C PRO A 189 37.84 -3.06 -21.63
N THR A 190 38.63 -3.09 -20.56
CA THR A 190 39.86 -2.32 -20.52
C THR A 190 40.74 -2.74 -21.70
N TYR A 191 41.63 -1.86 -22.17
CA TYR A 191 42.54 -2.17 -23.28
C TYR A 191 43.24 -3.53 -23.08
N ASN A 192 43.61 -3.86 -21.83
CA ASN A 192 44.23 -5.13 -21.47
C ASN A 192 43.30 -6.35 -21.64
N GLU A 193 41.99 -6.20 -21.41
CA GLU A 193 41.01 -7.28 -21.60
C GLU A 193 40.70 -7.51 -23.09
N VAL A 194 40.67 -6.45 -23.90
CA VAL A 194 40.53 -6.56 -25.35
C VAL A 194 41.75 -7.26 -25.95
N VAL A 195 42.97 -6.82 -25.59
CA VAL A 195 44.22 -7.42 -26.07
C VAL A 195 44.37 -8.87 -25.63
N ARG A 196 43.95 -9.23 -24.40
CA ARG A 196 43.98 -10.62 -23.93
C ARG A 196 43.01 -11.52 -24.69
N ASN A 197 41.82 -11.02 -25.03
CA ASN A 197 40.81 -11.78 -25.78
C ASN A 197 41.11 -11.87 -27.29
N GLU A 198 41.82 -10.90 -27.87
CA GLU A 198 42.28 -10.94 -29.26
C GLU A 198 43.59 -11.71 -29.44
N GLY A 199 44.49 -11.67 -28.44
CA GLY A 199 45.73 -12.45 -28.42
C GLY A 199 45.51 -13.96 -28.30
N GLY A 200 44.43 -14.38 -27.61
CA GLY A 200 44.03 -15.78 -27.51
C GLY A 200 43.39 -16.38 -28.77
N LYS A 201 43.11 -15.57 -29.80
CA LYS A 201 42.58 -16.05 -31.10
C LYS A 201 43.65 -16.26 -32.17
N LYS A 202 44.94 -16.10 -31.83
CA LYS A 202 46.06 -16.29 -32.76
C LYS A 202 46.87 -17.57 -32.54
N GLU A 203 46.51 -18.40 -31.57
CA GLU A 203 47.10 -19.73 -31.42
C GLU A 203 45.99 -20.79 -31.42
N LEU A 204 46.11 -21.70 -32.41
CA LEU A 204 45.31 -22.90 -32.75
C LEU A 204 44.15 -22.70 -33.73
#